data_AF-A0A5B8MKG1-F1
#
_entry.id   AF-A0A5B8MKG1-F1
#
_cell.length_a   1.000
_cell.length_b   1.000
_cell.length_c   1.000
_cell.angle_alpha   90.00
_cell.angle_beta   90.00
_cell.angle_gamma   90.00
#
_symmetry.space_group_name_H-M   'P 1'
#
loop_
_entity.id
_entity.type
_entity.pdbx_description
1 polymer ?
#
loop_
_entity_poly.entity_id
_entity_poly.type
_entity_poly.pdbx_seq_one_letter_code
_entity_poly.pdbx_strand_id
1 'polypeptide(L)'
;MSRIFVPSKKVGLGAGLPPDMDNAGYRRARSKESLLQIAQYVNRQEWLELANGANAAQKKHAATSNGLVMGLFWGTIGVCFCPLMCYGCFVDVEGKMNADIEKLPVTQRLKERGITLHFVPKSGKFDMGGMSFTISPRTPSPPPPV
;
A
#
# COMPACT_ATOMS: atom_id res chain seq x y z
N MET A 1 -13.23 5.97 15.68
CA MET A 1 -12.46 5.17 14.71
C MET A 1 -11.14 5.88 14.48
N SER A 2 -10.05 5.15 14.57
CA SER A 2 -8.70 5.69 14.38
C SER A 2 -8.25 5.39 12.95
N ARG A 3 -7.58 6.34 12.28
CA ARG A 3 -6.99 6.11 10.95
C ARG A 3 -5.48 6.24 11.03
N ILE A 4 -4.77 5.21 10.59
CA ILE A 4 -3.31 5.18 10.52
C ILE A 4 -2.90 4.98 9.07
N PHE A 5 -2.03 5.83 8.56
CA PHE A 5 -1.54 5.74 7.19
C PHE A 5 -0.09 5.30 7.16
N VAL A 6 0.20 4.20 6.46
CA VAL A 6 1.55 3.71 6.23
C VAL A 6 1.99 4.06 4.81
N PRO A 7 2.96 4.98 4.64
CA PRO A 7 3.44 5.33 3.31
C PRO A 7 4.27 4.20 2.69
N SER A 8 4.39 4.17 1.37
CA SER A 8 5.36 3.29 0.70
C SER A 8 6.82 3.67 1.01
N LYS A 9 7.76 2.70 0.95
CA LYS A 9 9.20 2.95 1.25
C LYS A 9 9.90 3.87 0.24
N LYS A 10 9.49 3.83 -1.03
CA LYS A 10 10.14 4.53 -2.15
C LYS A 10 9.10 5.25 -2.99
N VAL A 11 9.57 6.26 -3.72
CA VAL A 11 8.81 6.91 -4.80
C VAL A 11 9.04 6.19 -6.13
N GLY A 12 8.02 6.12 -6.99
CA GLY A 12 8.16 5.64 -8.37
C GLY A 12 8.12 4.12 -8.52
N LEU A 13 8.93 3.58 -9.45
CA LEU A 13 8.97 2.17 -9.88
C LEU A 13 9.31 1.13 -8.79
N GLY A 14 9.65 1.58 -7.59
CA GLY A 14 9.93 0.73 -6.43
C GLY A 14 9.04 1.02 -5.23
N ALA A 15 7.94 1.76 -5.43
CA ALA A 15 6.94 1.98 -4.38
C ALA A 15 6.36 0.63 -3.93
N GLY A 16 6.22 0.48 -2.63
CA GLY A 16 5.78 -0.74 -1.97
C GLY A 16 5.84 -0.58 -0.45
N LEU A 17 5.00 -1.36 0.22
CA LEU A 17 4.99 -1.44 1.68
C LEU A 17 6.24 -2.18 2.19
N PRO A 18 6.72 -1.83 3.39
CA PRO A 18 7.76 -2.60 4.04
C PRO A 18 7.38 -4.04 4.30
N PRO A 19 8.19 -5.04 3.90
CA PRO A 19 7.99 -6.40 4.39
C PRO A 19 8.41 -6.54 5.86
N ASP A 20 9.44 -5.80 6.28
CA ASP A 20 9.97 -5.80 7.65
C ASP A 20 9.48 -4.58 8.44
N MET A 21 8.86 -4.81 9.61
CA MET A 21 8.42 -3.75 10.54
C MET A 21 9.58 -3.11 11.30
N ASP A 22 10.61 -3.87 11.66
CA ASP A 22 11.73 -3.39 12.47
C ASP A 22 12.72 -2.61 11.59
N ASN A 23 12.99 -3.11 10.39
CA ASN A 23 13.76 -2.40 9.37
C ASN A 23 12.87 -1.94 8.21
N ALA A 24 11.98 -1.00 8.56
CA ALA A 24 11.03 -0.42 7.65
C ALA A 24 11.65 0.30 6.45
N GLY A 25 12.97 0.59 6.45
CA GLY A 25 13.66 1.27 5.34
C GLY A 25 13.16 2.68 5.04
N TYR A 26 12.37 3.27 5.95
CA TYR A 26 11.92 4.66 5.84
C TYR A 26 13.02 5.63 6.20
N ARG A 27 13.18 6.66 5.35
CA ARG A 27 14.07 7.80 5.64
C ARG A 27 13.49 8.77 6.67
N ARG A 28 12.16 8.86 6.81
CA ARG A 28 11.49 9.85 7.68
C ARG A 28 10.97 9.22 8.97
N ALA A 29 11.14 9.91 10.11
CA ALA A 29 10.70 9.46 11.43
C ALA A 29 9.19 9.22 11.53
N ARG A 30 8.37 10.13 10.99
CA ARG A 30 6.90 10.01 10.96
C ARG A 30 6.38 8.73 10.30
N SER A 31 7.11 8.22 9.30
CA SER A 31 6.77 6.96 8.63
C SER A 31 7.05 5.74 9.52
N LYS A 32 8.09 5.81 10.36
CA LYS A 32 8.39 4.77 11.37
C LYS A 32 7.34 4.76 12.48
N GLU A 33 6.91 5.93 12.94
CA GLU A 33 5.83 6.06 13.95
C GLU A 33 4.53 5.39 13.50
N SER A 34 4.17 5.51 12.22
CA SER A 34 2.95 4.90 11.68
C SER A 34 2.98 3.38 11.76
N LEU A 35 4.14 2.76 11.53
CA LEU A 35 4.33 1.31 11.72
C LEU A 35 4.27 0.92 13.20
N LEU A 36 4.87 1.72 14.08
CA LEU A 36 4.81 1.45 15.53
C LEU A 36 3.37 1.51 16.05
N GLN A 37 2.55 2.42 15.54
CA GLN A 37 1.13 2.48 15.89
C GLN A 37 0.36 1.25 15.37
N ILE A 38 0.67 0.76 14.16
CA ILE A 38 0.04 -0.46 13.61
C ILE A 38 0.54 -1.74 14.28
N ALA A 39 1.77 -1.76 14.80
CA ALA A 39 2.31 -2.88 15.57
C ALA A 39 1.47 -3.20 16.82
N GLN A 40 0.68 -2.23 17.31
CA GLN A 40 -0.27 -2.43 18.41
C GLN A 40 -1.53 -3.21 18.01
N TYR A 41 -1.73 -3.48 16.72
CA TYR A 41 -2.95 -4.07 16.17
C TYR A 41 -2.68 -5.26 15.25
N VAL A 42 -1.48 -5.31 14.65
CA VAL A 42 -1.07 -6.31 13.66
C VAL A 42 0.27 -6.90 14.08
N ASN A 43 0.38 -8.23 14.05
CA ASN A 43 1.65 -8.89 14.37
C ASN A 43 2.61 -8.86 13.17
N ARG A 44 3.89 -9.22 13.40
CA ARG A 44 4.92 -9.18 12.34
C ARG A 44 4.63 -10.11 11.17
N GLN A 45 4.06 -11.29 11.41
CA GLN A 45 3.77 -12.27 10.35
C GLN A 45 2.61 -11.79 9.47
N GLU A 46 1.55 -11.26 10.08
CA GLU A 46 0.41 -10.65 9.40
C GLU A 46 0.84 -9.45 8.58
N TRP A 47 1.70 -8.61 9.14
CA TRP A 47 2.28 -7.48 8.41
C TRP A 47 3.09 -7.94 7.21
N LEU A 48 3.95 -8.93 7.37
CA LEU A 48 4.76 -9.48 6.28
C LEU A 48 3.89 -10.06 5.16
N GLU A 49 2.86 -10.83 5.51
CA GLU A 49 1.91 -11.39 4.54
C GLU A 49 1.15 -10.29 3.81
N LEU A 50 0.65 -9.30 4.54
CA LEU A 50 -0.06 -8.15 3.98
C LEU A 50 0.84 -7.34 3.05
N ALA A 51 2.06 -7.02 3.48
CA ALA A 51 3.01 -6.25 2.70
C ALA A 51 3.40 -7.00 1.42
N ASN A 52 3.64 -8.32 1.50
CA ASN A 52 3.95 -9.13 0.33
C ASN A 52 2.77 -9.22 -0.64
N GLY A 53 1.55 -9.43 -0.14
CA GLY A 53 0.34 -9.46 -0.95
C GLY A 53 0.05 -8.12 -1.64
N ALA A 54 0.14 -7.02 -0.89
CA ALA A 54 -0.02 -5.67 -1.42
C ALA A 54 1.06 -5.32 -2.45
N ASN A 55 2.33 -5.67 -2.19
CA ASN A 55 3.43 -5.45 -3.12
C ASN A 55 3.29 -6.30 -4.40
N ALA A 56 2.78 -7.53 -4.29
CA ALA A 56 2.50 -8.38 -5.45
C ALA A 56 1.36 -7.80 -6.30
N ALA A 57 0.27 -7.36 -5.66
CA ALA A 57 -0.84 -6.67 -6.33
C ALA A 57 -0.37 -5.38 -7.02
N GLN A 58 0.49 -4.59 -6.35
CA GLN A 58 1.07 -3.38 -6.92
C GLN A 58 1.91 -3.67 -8.17
N LYS A 59 2.76 -4.70 -8.14
CA LYS A 59 3.56 -5.10 -9.30
C LYS A 59 2.70 -5.58 -10.46
N LYS A 60 1.60 -6.29 -10.18
CA LYS A 60 0.67 -6.79 -11.18
C LYS A 60 -0.03 -5.66 -11.91
N HIS A 61 -0.51 -4.66 -11.16
CA HIS A 61 -1.32 -3.57 -11.70
C HIS A 61 -0.53 -2.29 -12.02
N ALA A 62 0.78 -2.23 -11.76
CA ALA A 62 1.59 -1.06 -12.04
C ALA A 62 1.41 -0.60 -13.51
N ALA A 63 1.36 0.71 -13.75
CA ALA A 63 1.27 1.25 -15.11
C ALA A 63 2.40 0.73 -16.03
N THR A 64 3.52 0.32 -15.45
CA THR A 64 4.70 -0.23 -16.14
C THR A 64 4.63 -1.71 -16.47
N SER A 65 3.69 -2.46 -15.88
CA SER A 65 3.40 -3.85 -16.29
C SER A 65 2.38 -3.91 -17.43
N ASN A 66 1.77 -2.79 -17.83
CA ASN A 66 0.89 -2.71 -18.98
C ASN A 66 1.68 -2.34 -20.25
N GLY A 67 1.82 -3.31 -21.17
CA GLY A 67 2.61 -3.15 -22.39
C GLY A 67 2.14 -2.01 -23.31
N LEU A 68 0.84 -1.70 -23.30
CA LEU A 68 0.26 -0.62 -24.11
C LEU A 68 0.67 0.75 -23.57
N VAL A 69 0.68 0.89 -22.24
CA VAL A 69 1.14 2.10 -21.52
C VAL A 69 2.64 2.30 -21.72
N MET A 70 3.44 1.23 -21.63
CA MET A 70 4.88 1.31 -21.87
C MET A 70 5.23 1.62 -23.33
N GLY A 71 4.49 1.06 -24.30
CA GLY A 71 4.67 1.36 -25.71
C GLY A 71 4.36 2.82 -26.03
N LEU A 72 3.29 3.36 -25.46
CA LEU A 72 2.94 4.78 -25.58
C LEU A 72 3.95 5.69 -24.85
N PHE A 73 4.50 5.27 -23.70
CA PHE A 73 5.54 6.02 -22.98
C PHE A 73 6.84 6.12 -23.80
N TRP A 74 7.26 5.02 -24.44
CA TRP A 74 8.39 5.01 -25.37
C TRP A 74 8.12 5.83 -26.63
N GLY A 75 6.92 5.71 -27.22
CA GLY A 75 6.53 6.42 -28.44
C GLY A 75 6.40 7.94 -28.28
N THR A 76 6.27 8.44 -27.04
CA THR A 76 6.10 9.87 -26.74
C THR A 76 7.30 10.50 -26.05
N ILE A 77 8.40 9.76 -25.88
CA ILE A 77 9.62 10.20 -25.17
C ILE A 77 9.28 10.80 -23.79
N GLY A 78 8.21 10.31 -23.14
CA GLY A 78 7.75 10.79 -21.84
C GLY A 78 7.17 12.21 -21.77
N VAL A 79 6.98 12.94 -22.89
CA VAL A 79 6.62 14.37 -22.89
C VAL A 79 5.12 14.62 -22.66
N CYS A 80 4.23 13.82 -23.26
CA CYS A 80 2.76 14.02 -23.17
C CYS A 80 2.05 13.11 -22.15
N PHE A 81 2.79 12.35 -21.34
CA PHE A 81 2.26 11.27 -20.52
C PHE A 81 1.68 11.69 -19.15
N CYS A 82 1.64 12.98 -18.84
CA CYS A 82 1.86 13.45 -17.48
C CYS A 82 0.62 13.64 -16.56
N PRO A 83 -0.62 13.88 -17.02
CA PRO A 83 -1.78 13.96 -16.08
C PRO A 83 -2.90 12.92 -16.31
N LEU A 84 -3.35 12.71 -17.55
CA LEU A 84 -4.53 11.89 -17.85
C LEU A 84 -4.27 10.39 -17.70
N MET A 85 -3.10 9.92 -18.13
CA MET A 85 -2.67 8.53 -17.90
C MET A 85 -2.37 8.27 -16.43
N CYS A 86 -1.79 9.26 -15.74
CA CYS A 86 -1.67 9.21 -14.29
C CYS A 86 -3.04 9.00 -13.64
N TYR A 87 -4.03 9.84 -13.94
CA TYR A 87 -5.35 9.73 -13.30
C TYR A 87 -6.08 8.42 -13.64
N GLY A 88 -6.14 8.03 -14.91
CA GLY A 88 -6.81 6.81 -15.36
C GLY A 88 -6.12 5.54 -14.86
N CYS A 89 -4.78 5.49 -14.88
CA CYS A 89 -4.05 4.37 -14.30
C CYS A 89 -4.14 4.38 -12.76
N PHE A 90 -4.10 5.51 -12.08
CA PHE A 90 -4.14 5.52 -10.61
C PHE A 90 -5.50 5.07 -10.06
N VAL A 91 -6.61 5.53 -10.64
CA VAL A 91 -7.97 5.17 -10.19
C VAL A 91 -8.29 3.71 -10.50
N ASP A 92 -7.94 3.22 -11.69
CA ASP A 92 -8.15 1.82 -12.06
C ASP A 92 -7.24 0.87 -11.25
N VAL A 93 -6.02 1.30 -10.94
CA VAL A 93 -5.08 0.54 -10.09
C VAL A 93 -5.53 0.50 -8.64
N GLU A 94 -6.08 1.59 -8.10
CA GLU A 94 -6.62 1.62 -6.73
C GLU A 94 -7.75 0.59 -6.56
N GLY A 95 -8.74 0.60 -7.45
CA GLY A 95 -9.85 -0.36 -7.39
C GLY A 95 -9.38 -1.81 -7.51
N LYS A 96 -8.50 -2.11 -8.47
CA LYS A 96 -7.97 -3.46 -8.70
C LYS A 96 -7.05 -3.93 -7.57
N MET A 97 -6.21 -3.05 -7.03
CA MET A 97 -5.35 -3.38 -5.89
C MET A 97 -6.18 -3.62 -4.63
N ASN A 98 -7.16 -2.75 -4.34
CA ASN A 98 -8.06 -2.95 -3.20
C ASN A 98 -8.83 -4.26 -3.31
N ALA A 99 -9.34 -4.60 -4.49
CA ALA A 99 -10.01 -5.88 -4.72
C ALA A 99 -9.09 -7.10 -4.54
N ASP A 100 -7.81 -7.00 -4.92
CA ASP A 100 -6.83 -8.07 -4.69
C ASP A 100 -6.40 -8.15 -3.22
N ILE A 101 -6.28 -7.01 -2.52
CA ILE A 101 -5.96 -6.94 -1.08
C ILE A 101 -7.12 -7.49 -0.24
N GLU A 102 -8.38 -7.22 -0.59
CA GLU A 102 -9.56 -7.74 0.11
C GLU A 102 -9.67 -9.27 0.04
N LYS A 103 -9.10 -9.89 -1.00
CA LYS A 103 -9.06 -11.35 -1.16
C LYS A 103 -7.97 -12.02 -0.33
N LEU A 104 -7.02 -11.26 0.24
CA LEU A 104 -5.96 -11.85 1.06
C LEU A 104 -6.55 -12.41 2.36
N PRO A 105 -6.16 -13.65 2.76
CA PRO A 105 -6.61 -14.25 4.02
C PRO A 105 -6.33 -13.36 5.24
N VAL A 106 -5.16 -12.71 5.28
CA VAL A 106 -4.80 -11.77 6.35
C VAL A 106 -5.76 -10.56 6.43
N THR A 107 -6.23 -10.03 5.30
CA THR A 107 -7.17 -8.90 5.28
C THR A 107 -8.51 -9.29 5.86
N GLN A 108 -8.99 -10.51 5.60
CA GLN A 108 -10.22 -11.02 6.20
C GLN A 108 -10.10 -11.15 7.72
N ARG A 109 -8.99 -11.73 8.21
CA ARG A 109 -8.70 -11.83 9.66
C ARG A 109 -8.59 -10.45 10.33
N LEU A 110 -8.06 -9.46 9.62
CA LEU A 110 -7.97 -8.08 10.12
C LEU A 110 -9.36 -7.41 10.14
N LYS A 111 -10.20 -7.65 9.12
CA LYS A 111 -11.57 -7.16 9.05
C LYS A 111 -12.46 -7.72 10.17
N GLU A 112 -12.31 -9.00 10.50
CA GLU A 112 -12.98 -9.64 11.66
C GLU A 112 -12.60 -8.98 12.98
N ARG A 113 -11.34 -8.52 13.11
CA ARG A 113 -10.86 -7.71 14.24
C ARG A 113 -11.30 -6.24 14.18
N GLY A 114 -12.06 -5.83 13.15
CA GLY A 114 -12.51 -4.46 12.97
C GLY A 114 -11.45 -3.52 12.37
N ILE A 115 -10.42 -4.06 11.73
CA ILE A 115 -9.39 -3.31 11.00
C ILE A 115 -9.70 -3.40 9.51
N THR A 116 -10.03 -2.26 8.90
CA THR A 116 -10.27 -2.18 7.45
C THR A 116 -9.05 -1.59 6.76
N LEU A 117 -8.67 -2.19 5.64
CA LEU A 117 -7.52 -1.79 4.85
C LEU A 117 -7.98 -1.09 3.58
N HIS A 118 -7.24 -0.05 3.19
CA HIS A 118 -7.48 0.65 1.94
C HIS A 118 -6.16 1.13 1.36
N PHE A 119 -5.79 0.60 0.20
CA PHE A 119 -4.67 1.10 -0.57
C PHE A 119 -5.01 2.47 -1.15
N VAL A 120 -4.09 3.41 -0.96
CA VAL A 120 -4.18 4.76 -1.50
C VAL A 120 -3.07 4.91 -2.53
N PRO A 121 -3.41 5.07 -3.82
CA PRO A 121 -2.42 5.23 -4.87
C PRO A 121 -1.67 6.56 -4.68
N LYS A 122 -0.51 6.65 -5.33
CA LYS A 122 0.22 7.90 -5.43
C LYS A 122 -0.60 8.92 -6.23
N SER A 123 -0.93 10.06 -5.62
CA SER A 123 -1.74 11.10 -6.26
C SER A 123 -0.93 12.12 -7.07
N GLY A 124 0.40 12.21 -6.90
CA GLY A 124 1.25 13.17 -7.61
C GLY A 124 2.74 12.92 -7.41
N LYS A 125 3.62 13.61 -8.15
CA LYS A 125 5.08 13.34 -8.20
C LYS A 125 5.77 13.25 -6.83
N PHE A 126 5.31 14.03 -5.85
CA PHE A 126 5.86 14.13 -4.48
C PHE A 126 5.18 13.21 -3.46
N ASP A 127 4.11 12.54 -3.84
CA ASP A 127 3.41 11.58 -2.99
C ASP A 127 4.05 10.19 -3.12
N MET A 128 4.01 9.40 -2.04
CA MET A 128 4.47 8.02 -2.01
C MET A 128 3.32 7.03 -2.17
N GLY A 129 2.07 7.46 -1.96
CA GLY A 129 0.95 6.53 -1.77
C GLY A 129 1.20 5.62 -0.55
N GLY A 130 0.33 4.66 -0.31
CA GLY A 130 0.48 3.76 0.82
C GLY A 130 -0.77 2.98 1.17
N MET A 131 -0.84 2.54 2.42
CA MET A 131 -1.98 1.80 2.96
C MET A 131 -2.58 2.57 4.13
N SER A 132 -3.88 2.83 4.05
CA SER A 132 -4.68 3.39 5.12
C SER A 132 -5.35 2.27 5.91
N PHE A 133 -5.19 2.30 7.21
CA PHE A 133 -5.81 1.39 8.17
C PHE A 133 -6.89 2.14 8.92
N THR A 134 -8.13 1.66 8.87
CA THR A 134 -9.24 2.17 9.70
C THR A 134 -9.50 1.19 10.81
N ILE A 135 -9.30 1.61 12.05
CA ILE A 135 -9.40 0.79 13.25
C ILE A 135 -10.70 1.12 13.97
N SER A 136 -11.52 0.08 14.19
CA SER A 136 -12.76 0.17 14.95
C SER A 136 -12.46 0.39 16.44
N PRO A 137 -13.31 1.12 17.19
CA PRO A 137 -13.11 1.33 18.63
C PRO A 137 -13.06 0.04 19.46
N ARG A 138 -13.59 -1.07 18.90
CA ARG A 138 -13.66 -2.38 19.55
C ARG A 138 -12.56 -3.36 19.10
N THR A 139 -11.59 -2.89 18.31
CA THR A 139 -10.52 -3.75 17.81
C THR A 139 -9.64 -4.22 18.97
N PRO A 140 -9.56 -5.55 19.22
CA PRO A 140 -8.68 -6.07 20.26
C PRO A 140 -7.22 -5.93 19.82
N SER A 141 -6.34 -5.52 20.74
CA SER A 141 -4.90 -5.59 20.53
C SER A 141 -4.47 -7.07 20.41
N PRO A 142 -3.55 -7.41 19.50
CA PRO A 142 -3.04 -8.75 19.40
C PRO A 142 -2.35 -9.13 20.71
N PRO A 143 -2.36 -10.43 21.07
CA PRO A 143 -1.61 -10.89 22.24
C PRO A 143 -0.14 -10.51 22.09
N PRO A 144 0.54 -10.14 23.20
CA PRO A 144 1.95 -9.79 23.15
C PRO A 144 2.77 -10.95 22.57
N PRO A 145 3.83 -10.67 21.79
CA PRO A 145 4.70 -11.71 21.29
C PRO A 145 5.31 -12.47 22.49
N VAL A 146 5.12 -13.79 22.50
CA VAL A 146 5.77 -14.73 23.42
C VAL A 146 7.20 -14.99 22.95
#